data_AF-A4S913-F1
#
_entry.id   AF-A4S913-F1
#
_cell.length_a   1.000
_cell.length_b   1.000
_cell.length_c   1.000
_cell.angle_alpha   90.00
_cell.angle_beta   90.00
_cell.angle_gamma   90.00
#
_symmetry.space_group_name_H-M   'P 1'
#
loop_
_entity.id
_entity.type
_entity.pdbx_description
1 polymer ?
#
loop_
_entity_poly.entity_id
_entity_poly.type
_entity_poly.pdbx_seq_one_letter_code
_entity_poly.pdbx_strand_id
1 'polypeptide(L)'
;FEPAPRETEADRTGDRSTLHRKLPEFLFLVVKEKDGKWGFPKSKHDDGETMRQTAERSLKAFAGDSLECWVVGNAPQGHYETADGTTFYYRGSYIEGELELQDGYVEHAWVTKEELGEYFDADHHDLLKRML
;
A
#
# COMPACT_ATOMS: atom_id res chain seq x y z
N PHE A 1 7.79 9.24 35.81
CA PHE A 1 7.75 8.78 34.41
C PHE A 1 6.30 8.84 33.98
N GLU A 2 6.00 9.61 32.94
CA GLU A 2 4.66 9.72 32.36
C GLU A 2 4.71 9.10 30.96
N PRO A 3 3.88 8.09 30.66
CA PRO A 3 3.89 7.44 29.35
C PRO A 3 3.34 8.40 28.29
N ALA A 4 3.92 8.36 27.10
CA ALA A 4 3.39 9.10 25.96
C ALA A 4 1.95 8.65 25.63
N PRO A 5 1.08 9.57 25.17
CA PRO A 5 -0.27 9.23 24.78
C PRO A 5 -0.27 8.25 23.60
N ARG A 6 -1.25 7.34 23.59
CA ARG A 6 -1.44 6.38 22.48
C ARG A 6 -2.15 7.01 21.28
N GLU A 7 -2.93 8.05 21.54
CA GLU A 7 -3.60 8.84 20.51
C GLU A 7 -2.67 9.97 20.07
N THR A 8 -2.47 10.07 18.77
CA THR A 8 -1.63 11.06 18.12
C THR A 8 -2.46 12.24 17.60
N GLU A 9 -1.81 13.31 17.15
CA GLU A 9 -2.52 14.42 16.50
C GLU A 9 -3.13 14.01 15.14
N ALA A 10 -2.48 13.07 14.44
CA ALA A 10 -3.00 12.52 13.19
C ALA A 10 -4.29 11.71 13.40
N ASP A 11 -4.44 11.06 14.57
CA ASP A 11 -5.70 10.41 14.95
C ASP A 11 -6.83 11.42 15.14
N ARG A 12 -6.54 12.57 15.75
CA ARG A 12 -7.55 13.61 16.03
C ARG A 12 -7.97 14.39 14.79
N THR A 13 -7.01 14.68 13.92
CA THR A 13 -7.23 15.45 12.69
C THR A 13 -7.67 14.59 11.51
N GLY A 14 -7.52 13.26 11.62
CA GLY A 14 -7.80 12.33 10.53
C GLY A 14 -6.74 12.36 9.42
N ASP A 15 -5.54 12.88 9.70
CA ASP A 15 -4.44 12.85 8.75
C ASP A 15 -4.04 11.41 8.45
N ARG A 16 -4.17 11.02 7.18
CA ARG A 16 -3.81 9.69 6.66
C ARG A 16 -2.48 9.68 5.91
N SER A 17 -1.79 10.81 5.81
CA SER A 17 -0.51 10.89 5.09
C SER A 17 0.68 10.31 5.88
N THR A 18 0.50 10.08 7.18
CA THR A 18 1.56 9.67 8.11
C THR A 18 1.37 8.26 8.68
N LEU A 19 2.48 7.59 8.99
CA LEU A 19 2.51 6.35 9.78
C LEU A 19 2.28 6.62 11.28
N HIS A 20 2.40 7.87 11.73
CA HIS A 20 2.18 8.27 13.11
C HIS A 20 0.69 8.50 13.43
N ARG A 21 -0.16 7.56 13.01
CA ARG A 21 -1.60 7.46 13.31
C ARG A 21 -1.91 6.02 13.67
N LYS A 22 -3.00 5.75 14.38
CA LYS A 22 -3.54 4.40 14.60
C LYS A 22 -2.47 3.39 15.01
N LEU A 23 -1.55 3.81 15.89
CA LEU A 23 -0.39 3.01 16.34
C LEU A 23 -0.72 1.58 16.83
N PRO A 24 -1.92 1.27 17.36
CA PRO A 24 -2.30 -0.10 17.72
C PRO A 24 -2.69 -1.00 16.55
N GLU A 25 -2.88 -0.47 15.34
CA GLU A 25 -3.43 -1.17 14.17
C GLU A 25 -2.40 -1.33 13.06
N PHE A 26 -2.66 -2.24 12.12
CA PHE A 26 -1.87 -2.34 10.90
C PHE A 26 -2.36 -1.31 9.88
N LEU A 27 -1.41 -0.55 9.33
CA LEU A 27 -1.64 0.39 8.24
C LEU A 27 -1.20 -0.22 6.92
N PHE A 28 -1.99 0.03 5.89
CA PHE A 28 -1.73 -0.35 4.51
C PHE A 28 -1.55 0.90 3.66
N LEU A 29 -0.57 0.86 2.78
CA LEU A 29 -0.29 1.97 1.88
C LEU A 29 -1.20 1.90 0.66
N VAL A 30 -1.91 2.98 0.38
CA VAL A 30 -2.60 3.20 -0.91
C VAL A 30 -2.04 4.46 -1.56
N VAL A 31 -1.99 4.45 -2.89
CA VAL A 31 -1.46 5.55 -3.70
C VAL A 31 -2.50 5.98 -4.72
N LYS A 32 -2.45 7.27 -5.09
CA LYS A 32 -3.28 7.87 -6.12
C LYS A 32 -2.41 8.18 -7.33
N GLU A 33 -2.80 7.61 -8.47
CA GLU A 33 -2.16 7.90 -9.76
C GLU A 33 -2.58 9.28 -10.28
N LYS A 34 -1.81 9.84 -11.22
CA LYS A 34 -2.14 11.13 -11.89
C LYS A 34 -3.51 11.11 -12.60
N ASP A 35 -4.05 9.94 -12.92
CA ASP A 35 -5.40 9.78 -13.48
C ASP A 35 -6.52 9.85 -12.42
N GLY A 36 -6.16 10.00 -11.15
CA GLY A 36 -7.05 10.14 -10.01
C GLY A 36 -7.49 8.83 -9.38
N LYS A 37 -7.07 7.67 -9.91
CA LYS A 37 -7.43 6.36 -9.35
C LYS A 37 -6.58 6.03 -8.13
N TRP A 38 -7.24 5.50 -7.12
CA TRP A 38 -6.61 4.97 -5.92
C TRP A 38 -6.38 3.47 -6.06
N GLY A 39 -5.31 2.97 -5.46
CA GLY A 39 -5.03 1.55 -5.35
C GLY A 39 -3.71 1.24 -4.67
N PHE A 40 -3.32 -0.02 -4.68
CA PHE A 40 -1.97 -0.42 -4.30
C PHE A 40 -0.96 -0.10 -5.42
N PRO A 41 0.31 0.19 -5.08
CA PRO A 41 1.36 0.31 -6.08
C PRO A 41 1.45 -0.95 -6.93
N LYS A 42 1.21 -0.83 -8.23
CA LYS A 42 1.25 -1.95 -9.18
C LYS A 42 2.06 -1.60 -10.43
N SER A 43 2.64 -2.61 -11.04
CA SER A 43 3.34 -2.51 -12.31
C SER A 43 2.97 -3.68 -13.20
N LYS A 44 2.96 -3.44 -14.52
CA LYS A 44 2.82 -4.53 -15.49
C LYS A 44 4.03 -5.44 -15.40
N HIS A 45 3.81 -6.75 -15.44
CA HIS A 45 4.87 -7.75 -15.49
C HIS A 45 5.65 -7.65 -16.81
N ASP A 46 6.97 -7.63 -16.71
CA ASP A 46 7.88 -7.63 -17.87
C ASP A 46 8.48 -9.02 -18.10
N ASP A 47 8.84 -9.33 -19.35
CA ASP A 47 9.49 -10.60 -19.67
C ASP A 47 10.90 -10.66 -19.05
N GLY A 48 11.22 -11.78 -18.38
CA GLY A 48 12.55 -12.01 -17.80
C GLY A 48 12.68 -11.65 -16.32
N GLU A 49 11.61 -11.17 -15.67
CA GLU A 49 11.52 -11.04 -14.21
C GLU A 49 10.54 -12.07 -13.62
N THR A 50 10.57 -12.23 -12.30
CA THR A 50 9.56 -12.97 -11.54
C THR A 50 8.46 -12.01 -11.07
N MET A 51 7.28 -12.53 -10.74
CA MET A 51 6.18 -11.71 -10.21
C MET A 51 6.56 -10.98 -8.90
N ARG A 52 7.42 -11.60 -8.09
CA ARG A 52 8.00 -10.95 -6.90
C ARG A 52 8.88 -9.76 -7.29
N GLN A 53 9.75 -9.93 -8.29
CA GLN A 53 10.59 -8.84 -8.79
C GLN A 53 9.73 -7.72 -9.40
N THR A 54 8.61 -8.03 -10.04
CA THR A 54 7.63 -7.03 -10.48
C THR A 54 7.08 -6.23 -9.29
N ALA A 55 6.76 -6.88 -8.17
CA ALA A 55 6.31 -6.18 -6.96
C ALA A 55 7.42 -5.30 -6.35
N GLU A 56 8.65 -5.80 -6.25
CA GLU A 56 9.80 -5.01 -5.78
C GLU A 56 10.09 -3.81 -6.70
N ARG A 57 9.98 -3.99 -8.01
CA ARG A 57 10.10 -2.91 -9.00
C ARG A 57 8.96 -1.90 -8.90
N SER A 58 7.74 -2.36 -8.68
CA SER A 58 6.58 -1.51 -8.42
C SER A 58 6.83 -0.62 -7.20
N LEU A 59 7.41 -1.18 -6.13
CA LEU A 59 7.78 -0.41 -4.94
C LEU A 59 8.77 0.71 -5.27
N LYS A 60 9.83 0.40 -6.03
CA LYS A 60 10.79 1.39 -6.50
C LYS A 60 10.20 2.40 -7.47
N ALA A 61 9.24 2.01 -8.30
CA ALA A 61 8.61 2.91 -9.26
C ALA A 61 7.76 3.99 -8.57
N PHE A 62 7.14 3.70 -7.42
CA PHE A 62 6.31 4.67 -6.71
C PHE A 62 7.05 5.48 -5.64
N ALA A 63 8.05 4.90 -4.95
CA ALA A 63 8.77 5.53 -3.83
C ALA A 63 10.27 5.75 -4.08
N GLY A 64 10.82 5.26 -5.19
CA GLY A 64 12.26 5.30 -5.42
C GLY A 64 13.01 4.54 -4.33
N ASP A 65 14.05 5.17 -3.78
CA ASP A 65 14.84 4.66 -2.66
C ASP A 65 14.42 5.28 -1.31
N SER A 66 13.32 6.04 -1.27
CA SER A 66 12.89 6.75 -0.06
C SER A 66 12.27 5.82 1.00
N LEU A 67 11.85 4.62 0.58
CA LEU A 67 11.12 3.65 1.40
C LEU A 67 11.76 2.26 1.29
N GLU A 68 12.20 1.71 2.41
CA GLU A 68 12.65 0.32 2.49
C GLU A 68 11.47 -0.59 2.85
N CYS A 69 11.17 -1.52 1.95
CA CYS A 69 10.12 -2.51 2.10
C CYS A 69 10.64 -3.90 1.77
N TRP A 70 10.29 -4.88 2.62
CA TRP A 70 10.59 -6.29 2.39
C TRP A 70 9.39 -7.03 1.81
N VAL A 71 9.54 -7.61 0.61
CA VAL A 71 8.50 -8.44 0.00
C VAL A 71 8.58 -9.87 0.58
N VAL A 72 7.48 -10.31 1.20
CA VAL A 72 7.43 -11.57 1.95
C VAL A 72 7.13 -12.75 1.01
N GLY A 73 8.09 -13.66 0.90
CA GLY A 73 7.94 -14.90 0.14
C GLY A 73 7.88 -14.68 -1.37
N ASN A 74 7.79 -15.78 -2.12
CA ASN A 74 7.75 -15.75 -3.58
C ASN A 74 6.34 -15.99 -4.15
N ALA A 75 5.41 -16.46 -3.33
CA ALA A 75 4.03 -16.72 -3.74
C ALA A 75 3.16 -15.47 -3.54
N PRO A 76 2.26 -15.15 -4.48
CA PRO A 76 1.27 -14.09 -4.27
C PRO A 76 0.30 -14.51 -3.16
N GLN A 77 -0.17 -13.54 -2.38
CA GLN A 77 -1.18 -13.74 -1.33
C GLN A 77 -2.60 -13.85 -1.90
N GLY A 78 -2.83 -13.25 -3.07
CA GLY A 78 -4.14 -13.21 -3.70
C GLY A 78 -4.04 -12.68 -5.12
N HIS A 79 -5.15 -12.77 -5.85
CA HIS A 79 -5.27 -12.19 -7.17
C HIS A 79 -6.66 -11.59 -7.34
N TYR A 80 -6.77 -10.58 -8.21
CA TYR A 80 -8.02 -9.94 -8.60
C TYR A 80 -8.07 -9.82 -10.11
N GLU A 81 -9.13 -10.35 -10.70
CA GLU A 81 -9.34 -10.35 -12.15
C GLU A 81 -10.21 -9.17 -12.57
N THR A 82 -9.77 -8.50 -13.62
CA THR A 82 -10.48 -7.38 -14.25
C THR A 82 -10.54 -7.61 -15.75
N ALA A 83 -11.31 -6.78 -16.46
CA ALA A 83 -11.34 -6.80 -17.92
C ALA A 83 -9.94 -6.58 -18.54
N ASP A 84 -9.06 -5.85 -17.85
CA ASP A 84 -7.72 -5.50 -18.30
C ASP A 84 -6.66 -6.58 -17.96
N GLY A 85 -7.05 -7.62 -17.21
CA GLY A 85 -6.19 -8.73 -16.81
C GLY A 85 -6.23 -9.04 -15.31
N THR A 86 -5.30 -9.89 -14.87
CA THR A 86 -5.20 -10.38 -13.49
C THR A 86 -4.09 -9.66 -12.73
N THR A 87 -4.44 -9.01 -11.63
CA THR A 87 -3.49 -8.41 -10.68
C THR A 87 -3.17 -9.43 -9.59
N PHE A 88 -1.89 -9.64 -9.30
CA PHE A 88 -1.43 -10.52 -8.21
C PHE A 88 -0.82 -9.70 -7.09
N TYR A 89 -1.27 -9.95 -5.85
CA TYR A 89 -0.87 -9.20 -4.67
C TYR A 89 0.24 -9.88 -3.91
N TYR A 90 1.27 -9.11 -3.56
CA TYR A 90 2.37 -9.53 -2.70
C TYR A 90 2.35 -8.73 -1.40
N ARG A 91 2.75 -9.36 -0.29
CA ARG A 91 2.90 -8.66 0.99
C ARG A 91 4.21 -7.91 1.00
N GLY A 92 4.16 -6.59 1.16
CA GLY A 92 5.31 -5.77 1.54
C GLY A 92 5.25 -5.44 3.03
N SER A 93 6.35 -5.62 3.76
CA SER A 93 6.52 -5.13 5.13
C SER A 93 7.41 -3.90 5.10
N TYR A 94 6.88 -2.76 5.53
CA TYR A 94 7.66 -1.54 5.76
C TYR A 94 8.74 -1.80 6.82
N ILE A 95 9.96 -1.36 6.54
CA ILE A 95 11.11 -1.43 7.46
C ILE A 95 11.45 -0.02 7.93
N GLU A 96 11.83 0.85 7.00
CA GLU A 96 12.24 2.22 7.28
C GLU A 96 12.03 3.15 6.08
N GLY A 97 12.20 4.45 6.31
CA GLY A 97 12.13 5.48 5.28
C GLY A 97 10.93 6.42 5.42
N GLU A 98 10.99 7.51 4.67
CA GLU A 98 9.90 8.48 4.56
C GLU A 98 9.44 8.52 3.11
N LEU A 99 8.13 8.45 2.90
CA LEU A 99 7.60 8.27 1.55
C LEU A 99 7.73 9.55 0.72
N GLU A 100 8.53 9.48 -0.34
CA GLU A 100 8.65 10.49 -1.38
C GLU A 100 8.07 9.92 -2.69
N LEU A 101 6.92 10.44 -3.09
CA LEU A 101 6.23 9.98 -4.29
C LEU A 101 7.03 10.31 -5.55
N GLN A 102 7.23 9.30 -6.39
CA GLN A 102 7.85 9.42 -7.70
C GLN A 102 6.84 9.85 -8.77
N ASP A 103 7.38 10.16 -9.94
CA ASP A 103 6.60 10.62 -11.08
C ASP A 103 5.51 9.62 -11.50
N GLY A 104 4.25 10.07 -11.46
CA GLY A 104 3.09 9.24 -11.81
C GLY A 104 2.07 9.12 -10.69
N TYR A 105 2.51 9.38 -9.45
CA TYR A 105 1.68 9.42 -8.26
C TYR A 105 1.55 10.85 -7.74
N VAL A 106 0.39 11.17 -7.17
CA VAL A 106 0.08 12.54 -6.70
C VAL A 106 -0.22 12.60 -5.21
N GLU A 107 -0.76 11.53 -4.65
CA GLU A 107 -1.15 11.44 -3.24
C GLU A 107 -0.95 10.01 -2.72
N HIS A 108 -0.78 9.85 -1.41
CA HIS A 108 -0.79 8.57 -0.73
C HIS A 108 -1.60 8.64 0.56
N ALA A 109 -1.98 7.48 1.07
CA ALA A 109 -2.59 7.35 2.38
C ALA A 109 -2.18 6.04 3.05
N TRP A 110 -2.03 6.09 4.37
CA TRP A 110 -1.86 4.96 5.27
C TRP A 110 -3.19 4.69 5.97
N VAL A 111 -3.81 3.58 5.61
CA VAL A 111 -5.21 3.28 5.93
C VAL A 111 -5.33 1.97 6.69
N THR A 112 -6.29 1.87 7.60
CA THR A 112 -6.58 0.60 8.26
C THR A 112 -7.33 -0.35 7.32
N LYS A 113 -7.47 -1.61 7.73
CA LYS A 113 -8.21 -2.63 6.97
C LYS A 113 -9.67 -2.22 6.71
N GLU A 114 -10.27 -1.50 7.65
CA GLU A 114 -11.65 -1.01 7.61
C GLU A 114 -11.77 0.18 6.65
N GLU A 115 -10.76 1.06 6.61
CA GLU A 115 -10.71 2.25 5.77
C GLU A 115 -10.44 1.91 4.29
N LEU A 116 -9.88 0.73 3.98
CA LEU A 116 -9.64 0.28 2.59
C LEU A 116 -10.90 0.33 1.71
N GLY A 117 -12.08 0.13 2.28
CA GLY A 117 -13.34 0.20 1.54
C GLY A 117 -13.66 1.56 0.94
N GLU A 118 -12.98 2.63 1.38
CA GLU A 118 -13.12 3.96 0.79
C GLU A 118 -12.32 4.13 -0.51
N TYR A 119 -11.36 3.24 -0.77
CA TYR A 119 -10.40 3.33 -1.88
C TYR A 119 -10.61 2.26 -2.95
N PHE A 120 -11.34 1.19 -2.64
CA PHE A 120 -11.59 0.06 -3.53
C PHE A 120 -13.09 -0.19 -3.68
N ASP A 121 -13.50 -0.78 -4.82
CA ASP A 121 -14.89 -1.22 -4.99
C ASP A 121 -15.25 -2.33 -3.99
N ALA A 122 -16.56 -2.59 -3.83
CA ALA A 122 -17.06 -3.51 -2.82
C ALA A 122 -16.51 -4.94 -2.97
N ASP A 123 -16.47 -5.46 -4.20
CA ASP A 123 -16.01 -6.83 -4.48
C ASP A 123 -14.52 -6.97 -4.22
N HIS A 124 -13.74 -5.96 -4.62
CA HIS A 124 -12.31 -5.91 -4.39
C HIS A 124 -12.00 -5.74 -2.90
N HIS A 125 -12.71 -4.88 -2.18
CA HIS A 125 -12.55 -4.70 -0.74
C HIS A 125 -12.82 -6.00 0.03
N ASP A 126 -13.84 -6.77 -0.36
CA ASP A 126 -14.13 -8.06 0.25
C ASP A 126 -13.01 -9.08 0.04
N LEU A 127 -12.35 -9.08 -1.12
CA LEU A 127 -11.13 -9.87 -1.33
C LEU A 127 -10.00 -9.41 -0.41
N LEU A 128 -9.74 -8.10 -0.34
CA LEU A 128 -8.67 -7.54 0.49
C LEU A 128 -8.89 -7.88 1.97
N LYS A 129 -10.14 -7.86 2.45
CA LYS A 129 -10.49 -8.27 3.81
C LYS A 129 -10.16 -9.73 4.13
N ARG A 130 -10.22 -10.62 3.13
CA ARG A 130 -9.88 -12.04 3.30
C ARG A 130 -8.37 -12.28 3.26
N MET A 131 -7.65 -11.43 2.51
CA MET A 131 -6.21 -11.54 2.31
C MET A 131 -5.40 -10.91 3.47
N LEU A 132 -5.87 -9.78 4.01
CA LEU A 132 -5.13 -8.94 4.97
C LEU A 132 -5.43 -9.25 6.44
#